data_AF-A0A4Q3TEM6-F1
#
_entry.id   AF-A0A4Q3TEM6-F1
#
_cell.length_a   1.000
_cell.length_b   1.000
_cell.length_c   1.000
_cell.angle_alpha   90.00
_cell.angle_beta   90.00
_cell.angle_gamma   90.00
#
_symmetry.space_group_name_H-M   'P 1'
#
loop_
_entity.id
_entity.type
_entity.pdbx_description
1 polymer ?
#
loop_
_entity_poly.entity_id
_entity_poly.type
_entity_poly.pdbx_seq_one_letter_code
_entity_poly.pdbx_strand_id
1 'polypeptide(L)'
;PRQFHDRAEAAALVWSALNIWPLFKRTLAAASSPLSPRESECLALAFEGLTARQTGERLQCTERTVNYHMANAMAKLKVDNKMSAIQRACWLGVI
;
A
#
# COMPACT_ATOMS: atom_id res chain seq x y z
N PRO A 1 17.12 5.55 -32.11
CA PRO A 1 16.20 4.43 -31.80
C PRO A 1 16.95 3.09 -31.79
N ARG A 2 16.91 2.31 -30.70
CA ARG A 2 17.50 0.95 -30.68
C ARG A 2 16.74 0.08 -31.69
N GLN A 3 17.40 -0.32 -32.79
CA GLN A 3 16.85 -1.29 -33.73
C GLN A 3 17.06 -2.69 -33.15
N PHE A 4 15.98 -3.38 -32.82
CA PHE A 4 16.03 -4.79 -32.43
C PHE A 4 16.42 -5.60 -33.67
N HIS A 5 17.58 -6.26 -33.62
CA HIS A 5 18.08 -7.02 -34.76
C HIS A 5 17.51 -8.45 -34.80
N ASP A 6 17.05 -8.95 -33.65
CA ASP A 6 16.50 -10.29 -33.49
C ASP A 6 15.23 -10.30 -32.61
N ARG A 7 14.30 -11.20 -32.92
CA ARG A 7 13.12 -11.49 -32.08
C ARG A 7 13.53 -11.99 -30.70
N ALA A 8 14.67 -12.66 -30.57
CA ALA A 8 15.20 -13.11 -29.29
C ALA A 8 15.59 -11.93 -28.36
N GLU A 9 16.18 -10.86 -28.90
CA GLU A 9 16.51 -9.66 -28.14
C GLU A 9 15.26 -8.94 -27.65
N ALA A 10 14.25 -8.82 -28.51
CA ALA A 10 12.95 -8.27 -28.12
C ALA A 10 12.28 -9.12 -27.03
N ALA A 11 12.33 -10.45 -27.14
CA ALA A 11 11.80 -11.36 -26.13
C ALA A 11 12.53 -11.24 -24.79
N ALA A 12 13.86 -11.11 -24.79
CA ALA A 12 14.66 -10.94 -23.58
C ALA A 12 14.34 -9.63 -22.84
N LEU A 13 14.09 -8.54 -23.57
CA LEU A 13 13.67 -7.27 -22.99
C LEU A 13 12.24 -7.35 -22.43
N VAL A 14 11.31 -7.99 -23.14
CA VAL A 14 9.95 -8.22 -22.65
C VAL A 14 9.99 -9.07 -21.38
N TRP A 15 10.78 -10.14 -21.36
CA TRP A 15 10.97 -10.98 -20.17
C TRP A 15 11.55 -10.21 -18.99
N SER A 16 12.57 -9.39 -19.24
CA SER A 16 13.19 -8.54 -18.21
C SER A 16 12.21 -7.49 -17.67
N ALA A 17 11.40 -6.88 -18.54
CA ALA A 17 10.36 -5.94 -18.14
C ALA A 17 9.24 -6.61 -17.32
N LEU A 18 8.84 -7.84 -17.71
CA LEU A 18 7.85 -8.62 -16.99
C LEU A 18 8.32 -9.03 -15.59
N ASN A 19 9.63 -9.29 -15.40
CA ASN A 19 10.18 -9.55 -14.07
C ASN A 19 10.10 -8.34 -13.13
N ILE A 20 10.21 -7.12 -13.66
CA ILE A 20 10.17 -5.88 -12.88
C ILE A 20 8.73 -5.40 -12.65
N TRP A 21 7.78 -5.87 -13.47
CA TRP A 21 6.39 -5.46 -13.44
C TRP A 21 5.70 -5.53 -12.07
N PRO A 22 5.88 -6.58 -11.23
CA PRO A 22 5.27 -6.63 -9.91
C PRO A 22 5.77 -5.51 -8.98
N LEU A 23 7.07 -5.18 -9.06
CA LEU A 23 7.67 -4.10 -8.28
C LEU A 23 7.13 -2.75 -8.74
N PHE A 24 7.07 -2.54 -10.06
CA PHE A 24 6.54 -1.31 -10.65
C PHE A 24 5.06 -1.08 -10.30
N LYS A 25 4.23 -2.13 -10.33
CA LYS A 25 2.84 -2.06 -9.90
C LYS A 25 2.70 -1.62 -8.44
N ARG A 26 3.52 -2.19 -7.53
CA ARG A 26 3.51 -1.82 -6.11
C ARG A 26 3.92 -0.38 -5.88
N THR A 27 5.00 0.08 -6.52
CA THR A 27 5.47 1.46 -6.35
C THR A 27 4.47 2.48 -6.88
N LEU A 28 3.82 2.20 -8.02
CA LEU A 28 2.75 3.04 -8.54
C LEU A 28 1.52 3.05 -7.63
N ALA A 29 1.09 1.89 -7.13
CA ALA A 29 -0.02 1.80 -6.19
C ALA A 29 0.24 2.63 -4.93
N ALA A 30 1.43 2.51 -4.33
CA ALA A 30 1.84 3.32 -3.19
C ALA A 30 1.91 4.82 -3.51
N ALA A 31 2.46 5.20 -4.66
CA ALA A 31 2.57 6.62 -5.07
C ALA A 31 1.20 7.25 -5.37
N SER A 32 0.25 6.47 -5.88
CA SER A 32 -1.12 6.90 -6.16
C SER A 32 -2.06 6.82 -4.96
N SER A 33 -1.58 6.29 -3.83
CA SER A 33 -2.39 6.09 -2.65
C SER A 33 -2.85 7.44 -2.07
N PRO A 34 -4.14 7.59 -1.72
CA PRO A 34 -4.62 8.78 -1.02
C PRO A 34 -4.16 8.83 0.44
N LEU A 35 -3.57 7.75 0.96
CA LEU A 35 -3.17 7.60 2.36
C LEU A 35 -1.80 8.22 2.63
N SER A 36 -1.66 8.81 3.82
CA SER A 36 -0.33 9.18 4.33
C SER A 36 0.43 7.93 4.81
N PRO A 37 1.78 7.99 4.91
CA PRO A 37 2.57 6.87 5.41
C PRO A 37 2.11 6.35 6.79
N ARG A 38 1.74 7.26 7.69
CA ARG A 38 1.23 6.90 9.02
C ARG A 38 -0.15 6.25 8.98
N GLU A 39 -1.01 6.66 8.06
CA GLU A 39 -2.31 6.02 7.86
C GLU A 39 -2.17 4.59 7.34
N SER A 40 -1.27 4.36 6.36
CA SER A 40 -0.98 3.02 5.86
C SER A 40 -0.34 2.12 6.92
N GLU A 41 0.58 2.64 7.73
CA GLU A 41 1.18 1.89 8.86
C GLU A 41 0.13 1.47 9.88
N CYS A 42 -0.79 2.37 10.26
CA CYS A 42 -1.87 2.06 11.19
C CYS A 42 -2.81 0.98 10.62
N LEU A 43 -3.14 1.04 9.32
CA LEU A 43 -3.97 0.05 8.65
C LEU A 43 -3.26 -1.31 8.52
N ALA A 44 -1.96 -1.34 8.24
CA ALA A 44 -1.16 -2.57 8.15
C ALA A 44 -1.09 -3.29 9.51
N LEU A 45 -0.80 -2.56 10.59
CA LEU A 45 -0.80 -3.13 11.94
C LEU A 45 -2.20 -3.57 12.38
N ALA A 46 -3.24 -2.84 11.96
CA ALA A 46 -4.61 -3.25 12.17
C ALA A 46 -4.98 -4.54 11.40
N PHE A 47 -4.45 -4.74 10.19
CA PHE A 47 -4.57 -5.97 9.42
C PHE A 47 -3.86 -7.15 10.09
N GLU A 48 -2.69 -6.91 10.70
CA GLU A 48 -1.98 -7.90 11.54
C GLU A 48 -2.74 -8.25 12.84
N GLY A 49 -3.84 -7.56 13.14
CA GLY A 49 -4.69 -7.83 14.31
C GLY A 49 -4.34 -7.01 15.55
N LEU A 50 -3.47 -6.00 15.45
CA LEU A 50 -3.14 -5.15 16.59
C LEU A 50 -4.30 -4.22 16.96
N THR A 51 -4.47 -4.04 18.27
CA THR A 51 -5.36 -3.02 18.84
C THR A 51 -4.75 -1.62 18.70
N ALA A 52 -5.56 -0.57 18.79
CA ALA A 52 -5.07 0.81 18.68
C ALA A 52 -4.00 1.16 19.74
N ARG A 53 -4.12 0.58 20.95
CA ARG A 53 -3.10 0.69 22.01
C ARG A 53 -1.78 0.04 21.62
N GLN A 54 -1.81 -1.22 21.15
CA GLN A 54 -0.60 -1.94 20.72
C GLN A 54 0.05 -1.27 19.50
N THR A 55 -0.76 -0.78 18.57
CA THR A 55 -0.27 0.01 17.43
C THR A 55 0.41 1.29 17.90
N GLY A 56 -0.16 1.98 18.90
CA GLY A 56 0.45 3.17 19.51
C GLY A 56 1.80 2.87 20.15
N GLU A 57 1.89 1.77 20.92
CA GLU A 57 3.14 1.29 21.50
C GLU A 57 4.20 1.01 20.42
N ARG A 58 3.81 0.36 19.32
CA ARG A 58 4.73 0.02 18.21
C ARG A 58 5.17 1.24 17.40
N LEU A 59 4.28 2.21 17.21
CA LEU A 59 4.56 3.44 16.44
C LEU A 59 5.08 4.59 17.31
N GLN A 60 5.28 4.36 18.62
CA GLN A 60 5.71 5.36 19.60
C GLN A 60 4.78 6.58 19.64
N CYS A 61 3.47 6.34 19.63
CA CYS A 61 2.44 7.37 19.73
C CYS A 61 1.27 6.95 20.62
N THR A 62 0.35 7.88 20.91
CA THR A 62 -0.80 7.57 21.76
C THR A 62 -1.89 6.82 20.99
N GLU A 63 -2.68 6.01 21.69
CA GLU A 63 -3.87 5.37 21.11
C GLU A 63 -4.81 6.38 20.41
N ARG A 64 -4.94 7.58 21.00
CA ARG A 64 -5.72 8.68 20.39
C ARG A 64 -5.15 9.10 19.04
N THR A 65 -3.83 9.17 18.89
CA THR A 65 -3.15 9.49 17.63
C THR A 65 -3.39 8.39 16.59
N VAL A 66 -3.35 7.13 16.99
CA VAL A 66 -3.67 6.00 16.10
C VAL A 66 -5.12 6.10 15.61
N ASN A 67 -6.07 6.34 16.52
CA ASN A 67 -7.48 6.50 16.16
C ASN A 67 -7.71 7.70 15.22
N TYR A 68 -6.97 8.79 15.39
CA TYR A 68 -6.98 9.92 14.48
C TYR A 68 -6.51 9.53 13.06
N HIS A 69 -5.38 8.83 12.94
CA HIS A 69 -4.92 8.34 11.63
C HIS A 69 -5.89 7.34 11.01
N MET A 70 -6.47 6.43 11.79
CA MET A 70 -7.48 5.48 11.31
C MET A 70 -8.74 6.19 10.78
N ALA A 71 -9.23 7.21 11.48
CA ALA A 71 -10.38 8.00 11.04
C ALA A 71 -10.09 8.75 9.72
N ASN A 72 -8.91 9.36 9.61
CA ASN A 72 -8.49 10.03 8.38
C ASN A 72 -8.35 9.04 7.21
N ALA A 73 -7.78 7.85 7.47
CA ALA A 73 -7.65 6.80 6.47
C ALA A 73 -9.03 6.34 5.97
N MET A 74 -9.98 6.13 6.88
CA MET A 74 -11.37 5.78 6.54
C MET A 74 -12.05 6.86 5.69
N ALA A 75 -11.88 8.14 6.05
CA ALA A 75 -12.42 9.26 5.28
C ALA A 75 -11.82 9.32 3.86
N LYS A 76 -10.50 9.16 3.73
CA LYS A 76 -9.80 9.15 2.43
C LYS A 76 -10.18 7.96 1.56
N LEU A 77 -10.38 6.79 2.17
CA LEU A 77 -10.84 5.57 1.51
C LEU A 77 -12.34 5.56 1.24
N LYS A 78 -13.10 6.54 1.78
CA LYS A 78 -14.55 6.67 1.67
C LYS A 78 -15.30 5.44 2.19
N VAL A 79 -14.93 5.02 3.41
CA VAL A 79 -15.54 3.90 4.12
C VAL A 79 -15.92 4.31 5.55
N ASP A 80 -16.85 3.59 6.14
CA ASP A 80 -17.47 3.90 7.43
C ASP A 80 -16.97 3.02 8.59
N ASN A 81 -16.25 1.94 8.29
CA ASN A 81 -15.75 1.03 9.31
C ASN A 81 -14.29 0.57 9.06
N LYS A 82 -13.64 0.14 10.14
CA LYS A 82 -12.23 -0.31 10.14
C LYS A 82 -11.98 -1.49 9.21
N MET A 83 -12.88 -2.47 9.17
CA MET A 83 -12.70 -3.69 8.36
C MET A 83 -12.78 -3.36 6.87
N SER A 84 -13.73 -2.53 6.44
CA SER A 84 -13.84 -2.05 5.07
C SER A 84 -12.66 -1.18 4.66
N ALA A 85 -12.07 -0.41 5.59
CA ALA A 85 -10.83 0.31 5.33
C ALA A 85 -9.65 -0.62 5.05
N ILE A 86 -9.50 -1.67 5.86
CA ILE A 86 -8.48 -2.71 5.66
C ILE A 86 -8.69 -3.42 4.32
N GLN A 87 -9.91 -3.89 4.03
CA GLN A 87 -10.24 -4.56 2.77
C GLN A 87 -9.93 -3.68 1.56
N ARG A 88 -10.31 -2.40 1.61
CA ARG A 88 -10.07 -1.46 0.51
C ARG A 88 -8.58 -1.15 0.34
N ALA A 89 -7.83 -1.03 1.42
CA ALA A 89 -6.38 -0.84 1.37
C ALA A 89 -5.66 -2.06 0.78
N CYS A 90 -6.08 -3.28 1.12
CA CYS A 90 -5.56 -4.51 0.49
C CYS A 90 -5.90 -4.58 -1.01
N TRP A 91 -7.14 -4.22 -1.39
CA TRP A 91 -7.56 -4.24 -2.80
C TRP A 91 -6.77 -3.25 -3.66
N LEU A 92 -6.44 -2.09 -3.08
CA LEU A 92 -5.58 -1.08 -3.70
C LEU A 92 -4.09 -1.45 -3.67
N GLY A 93 -3.70 -2.51 -2.96
CA GLY A 93 -2.31 -2.97 -2.84
C GLY A 93 -1.41 -2.02 -2.02
N VAL A 94 -2.00 -1.23 -1.13
CA VAL A 94 -1.29 -0.26 -0.28
C VAL A 94 -0.80 -0.89 1.03
N ILE A 95 -1.46 -1.97 1.48
CA ILE A 95 -1.06 -2.83 2.61
C ILE A 95 -1.15 -4.29 2.19
#